data_AF-A0AAE4A9R5-F1
#
_entry.id   AF-A0AAE4A9R5-F1
#
_cell.length_a   1.000
_cell.length_b   1.000
_cell.length_c   1.000
_cell.angle_alpha   90.00
_cell.angle_beta   90.00
_cell.angle_gamma   90.00
#
_symmetry.space_group_name_H-M   'P 1'
#
loop_
_entity.id
_entity.type
_entity.pdbx_description
1 polymer ?
#
loop_
_entity_poly.entity_id
_entity_poly.type
_entity_poly.pdbx_seq_one_letter_code
_entity_poly.pdbx_strand_id
1 'polypeptide(L)'
;MTAKERLHQALNTMTEEEAGAALHTLAKASGDPVAWMLNRAPVDDEPEMDEERRAVAEARADHERGIGPVPLNNVNVEFGIR
;
A
#
# COMPACT_ATOMS: atom_id res chain seq x y z
N MET A 1 -28.31 11.47 -15.55
CA MET A 1 -27.56 10.71 -14.52
C MET A 1 -26.16 10.43 -15.05
N THR A 2 -25.13 10.85 -14.33
CA THR A 2 -23.72 10.67 -14.69
C THR A 2 -23.26 9.24 -14.42
N ALA A 3 -22.11 8.85 -14.96
CA ALA A 3 -21.50 7.55 -14.66
C ALA A 3 -21.20 7.39 -13.16
N LYS A 4 -20.77 8.47 -12.47
CA LYS A 4 -20.53 8.46 -11.02
C LYS A 4 -21.81 8.24 -10.22
N GLU A 5 -22.91 8.89 -10.61
CA GLU A 5 -24.21 8.72 -9.95
C GLU A 5 -24.76 7.29 -10.11
N ARG A 6 -24.61 6.70 -11.31
CA ARG A 6 -24.99 5.30 -11.57
C ARG A 6 -24.18 4.32 -10.73
N LEU A 7 -22.87 4.55 -10.62
CA LEU A 7 -21.98 3.73 -9.80
C LEU A 7 -22.37 3.82 -8.32
N HIS A 8 -22.63 5.03 -7.82
CA HIS A 8 -23.03 5.24 -6.43
C HIS A 8 -24.35 4.54 -6.09
N GLN A 9 -25.33 4.55 -7.00
CA GLN A 9 -26.56 3.75 -6.84
C GLN A 9 -26.29 2.26 -6.84
N ALA A 10 -25.44 1.76 -7.74
CA ALA A 10 -25.11 0.33 -7.80
C ALA A 10 -24.44 -0.14 -6.49
N LEU A 11 -23.51 0.65 -5.94
CA LEU A 11 -22.83 0.35 -4.68
C LEU A 11 -23.81 0.19 -3.51
N ASN A 12 -24.83 1.06 -3.42
CA ASN A 12 -25.82 0.99 -2.33
C ASN A 12 -26.70 -0.27 -2.36
N THR A 13 -26.73 -0.98 -3.49
CA THR A 13 -27.54 -2.19 -3.65
C THR A 13 -26.72 -3.48 -3.63
N MET A 14 -25.40 -3.37 -3.57
CA MET A 14 -24.49 -4.52 -3.53
C MET A 14 -24.49 -5.18 -2.15
N THR A 15 -24.33 -6.50 -2.14
CA THR A 15 -23.87 -7.23 -0.95
C THR A 15 -22.39 -6.96 -0.70
N GLU A 16 -21.91 -7.22 0.53
CA GLU A 16 -20.48 -7.04 0.88
C GLU A 16 -19.54 -7.89 -0.01
N GLU A 17 -19.98 -9.09 -0.41
CA GLU A 17 -19.21 -9.94 -1.32
C GLU A 17 -19.10 -9.34 -2.73
N GLU A 18 -20.19 -8.79 -3.26
CA GLU A 18 -20.19 -8.10 -4.56
C GLU A 18 -19.36 -6.81 -4.52
N ALA A 19 -19.46 -6.04 -3.43
CA ALA A 19 -18.65 -4.85 -3.21
C ALA A 19 -17.16 -5.19 -3.13
N GLY A 20 -16.81 -6.28 -2.42
CA GLY A 20 -15.44 -6.80 -2.35
C GLY A 20 -14.88 -7.16 -3.72
N ALA A 21 -15.65 -7.86 -4.56
CA ALA A 21 -15.27 -8.22 -5.92
C ALA A 21 -15.12 -6.99 -6.85
N ALA A 22 -16.00 -6.01 -6.72
CA ALA A 22 -15.92 -4.75 -7.47
C ALA A 22 -14.66 -3.96 -7.10
N LEU A 23 -14.35 -3.84 -5.80
CA LEU A 23 -13.13 -3.20 -5.31
C LEU A 23 -11.86 -3.90 -5.81
N HIS A 24 -11.85 -5.23 -5.87
CA HIS A 24 -10.72 -5.99 -6.42
C HIS A 24 -10.53 -5.73 -7.91
N THR A 25 -11.62 -5.67 -8.67
CA THR A 25 -11.59 -5.37 -10.11
C THR A 25 -11.07 -3.97 -10.39
N LEU A 26 -11.56 -2.98 -9.65
CA LEU A 26 -11.12 -1.58 -9.78
C LEU A 26 -9.63 -1.42 -9.47
N ALA A 27 -9.14 -2.15 -8.49
CA ALA A 27 -7.74 -2.16 -8.11
C ALA A 27 -6.81 -2.80 -9.13
N LYS A 28 -7.23 -3.93 -9.72
CA LYS A 28 -6.52 -4.51 -10.86
C LYS A 28 -6.49 -3.54 -12.04
N ALA A 29 -7.59 -2.84 -12.28
CA ALA A 29 -7.69 -1.85 -13.34
C ALA A 29 -6.82 -0.59 -13.09
N SER A 30 -6.53 -0.22 -11.84
CA SER A 30 -5.60 0.88 -11.55
C SER A 30 -4.14 0.53 -11.82
N GLY A 31 -3.80 -0.75 -12.03
CA GLY A 31 -2.48 -1.19 -12.50
C GLY A 31 -1.38 -1.22 -11.44
N ASP A 32 -1.64 -0.75 -10.23
CA ASP A 32 -0.68 -0.77 -9.11
C ASP A 32 -1.16 -1.71 -7.98
N PRO A 33 -0.65 -2.96 -7.93
CA PRO A 33 -1.02 -3.91 -6.88
C PRO A 33 -0.51 -3.50 -5.49
N VAL A 34 0.58 -2.72 -5.41
CA VAL A 34 1.13 -2.24 -4.14
C VAL A 34 0.26 -1.13 -3.57
N ALA A 35 -0.16 -0.16 -4.40
CA ALA A 35 -1.07 0.90 -3.97
C ALA A 35 -2.40 0.35 -3.44
N TRP A 36 -2.93 -0.71 -4.08
CA TRP A 36 -4.12 -1.38 -3.58
C TRP A 36 -3.91 -2.06 -2.23
N MET A 37 -2.78 -2.77 -2.07
CA MET A 37 -2.43 -3.43 -0.81
C MET A 37 -2.31 -2.41 0.31
N LEU A 38 -1.60 -1.29 0.08
CA LEU A 38 -1.44 -0.20 1.05
C LEU A 38 -2.79 0.43 1.42
N ASN A 39 -3.69 0.63 0.45
CA ASN A 39 -5.02 1.19 0.71
C ASN A 39 -5.93 0.26 1.53
N ARG A 40 -5.60 -1.03 1.62
CA ARG A 40 -6.35 -2.03 2.40
C ARG A 40 -5.60 -2.54 3.62
N ALA A 41 -4.36 -2.07 3.82
CA ALA A 41 -3.61 -2.38 5.01
C ALA A 41 -4.37 -1.79 6.22
N PRO A 42 -4.49 -2.54 7.33
CA PRO A 42 -4.98 -1.96 8.57
C PRO A 42 -4.08 -0.78 8.95
N VAL A 43 -4.67 0.21 9.63
CA VAL A 43 -3.88 1.28 10.25
C VAL A 43 -2.99 0.63 11.31
N ASP A 44 -1.70 0.95 11.28
CA ASP A 44 -0.77 0.58 12.34
C ASP A 44 -1.07 1.42 13.58
N ASP A 45 -1.73 0.81 14.55
CA ASP A 45 -2.16 1.42 15.81
C ASP A 45 -1.24 1.06 17.00
N GLU A 46 -0.14 0.35 16.72
CA GLU A 46 0.86 0.01 17.71
C GLU A 46 1.67 1.25 18.10
N PRO A 47 2.05 1.40 19.39
CA PRO A 47 2.90 2.50 19.81
C PRO A 47 4.31 2.34 19.22
N GLU A 48 4.78 3.36 18.51
CA GLU A 48 6.12 3.39 17.92
C GLU A 48 7.21 3.19 18.99
N MET A 49 8.05 2.18 18.76
CA MET A 49 9.20 1.87 19.61
C MET A 49 10.37 2.83 19.35
N ASP A 50 11.23 3.00 20.36
CA ASP A 50 12.42 3.86 20.24
C ASP A 50 13.39 3.42 19.15
N GLU A 51 13.44 2.11 18.86
CA GLU A 51 14.26 1.56 17.78
C GLU A 51 13.72 1.97 16.40
N GLU A 52 12.41 1.86 16.20
CA GLU A 52 11.74 2.25 14.95
C GLU A 52 11.91 3.75 14.68
N ARG A 53 11.67 4.57 15.72
CA ARG A 53 11.87 6.03 15.65
C ARG A 53 13.30 6.39 15.22
N ARG A 54 14.29 5.69 15.77
CA ARG A 54 15.71 5.88 15.42
C ARG A 54 16.00 5.44 13.99
N ALA A 55 15.51 4.28 13.57
CA ALA A 55 15.68 3.77 12.21
C ALA A 55 15.07 4.72 11.16
N VAL A 56 13.89 5.27 11.43
CA VAL A 56 13.25 6.27 10.56
C VAL A 56 14.07 7.56 10.49
N ALA A 57 14.60 8.03 11.62
CA ALA A 57 15.45 9.23 11.66
C ALA A 57 16.76 9.04 10.88
N GLU A 58 17.39 7.87 11.01
CA GLU A 58 18.60 7.50 10.27
C GLU A 58 18.33 7.46 8.75
N ALA A 59 17.27 6.75 8.33
CA ALA A 59 16.90 6.66 6.92
C ALA A 59 16.61 8.04 6.29
N ARG A 60 15.99 8.95 7.06
CA ARG A 60 15.76 10.34 6.62
C ARG A 60 17.07 11.10 6.46
N ALA A 61 17.98 11.02 7.43
CA ALA A 61 19.27 11.67 7.37
C ALA A 61 20.12 11.16 6.18
N ASP A 62 20.09 9.86 5.91
CA ASP A 62 20.75 9.26 4.76
C ASP A 62 20.19 9.78 3.44
N HIS A 63 18.87 9.86 3.32
CA HIS A 63 18.21 10.43 2.14
C HIS A 63 18.62 11.90 1.92
N GLU A 64 18.63 12.72 2.97
CA GLU A 64 19.06 14.12 2.91
C GLU A 64 20.53 14.27 2.50
N ARG A 65 21.37 13.30 2.85
CA ARG A 65 22.79 13.22 2.45
C ARG A 65 22.99 12.64 1.05
N GLY A 66 21.91 12.27 0.36
CA GLY A 66 21.95 11.66 -0.98
C GLY A 66 22.41 10.20 -0.97
N ILE A 67 22.38 9.53 0.19
CA ILE A 67 22.62 8.10 0.29
C ILE A 67 21.34 7.41 -0.20
N GLY A 68 21.46 6.70 -1.32
CA GLY A 68 20.34 6.00 -1.94
C GLY A 68 19.97 4.72 -1.20
N PRO A 69 18.77 4.17 -1.46
CA PRO A 69 18.34 2.92 -0.87
C PRO A 69 19.22 1.75 -1.33
N VAL A 70 19.25 0.68 -0.52
CA VAL A 70 19.90 -0.58 -0.90
C VAL A 70 19.20 -1.15 -2.15
N PRO A 71 19.95 -1.51 -3.21
CA PRO A 71 19.36 -2.14 -4.39
C PRO A 71 18.62 -3.43 -4.05
N LEU A 72 17.42 -3.63 -4.61
CA LEU A 72 16.57 -4.79 -4.34
C LEU A 72 17.29 -6.13 -4.53
N ASN A 73 18.17 -6.24 -5.54
CA ASN A 73 18.95 -7.46 -5.76
C ASN A 73 19.86 -7.80 -4.56
N ASN A 74 20.43 -6.81 -3.89
CA ASN A 74 21.27 -7.05 -2.72
C ASN A 74 20.44 -7.57 -1.55
N VAL A 75 19.25 -6.98 -1.35
CA VAL A 75 18.27 -7.44 -0.35
C VAL A 75 17.84 -8.88 -0.64
N ASN A 76 17.48 -9.18 -1.89
CA ASN A 76 17.07 -10.53 -2.29
C ASN A 76 18.18 -11.57 -2.01
N VAL A 77 19.44 -11.23 -2.29
CA VAL A 77 20.60 -12.09 -1.98
C VAL A 77 20.75 -12.31 -0.48
N GLU A 78 20.64 -11.25 0.32
CA GLU A 78 20.74 -11.33 1.79
C GLU A 78 19.66 -12.23 2.39
N PHE A 79 18.42 -12.12 1.91
CA PHE A 79 17.28 -12.89 2.41
C PHE A 79 17.02 -14.22 1.67
N GLY A 80 17.89 -14.60 0.72
CA GLY A 80 17.78 -15.86 -0.03
C GLY A 80 16.56 -15.95 -0.96
N ILE A 81 15.99 -14.81 -1.36
CA ILE A 81 14.85 -14.71 -2.27
C ILE A 81 15.38 -14.78 -3.71
N ARG A 82 14.89 -15.74 -4.51
CA ARG A 82 15.24 -15.90 -5.93
C ARG A 82 14.16 -15.39 -6.86
#